data_AF-A0A949UIW1-F1
#
_entry.id   AF-A0A949UIW1-F1
#
_cell.length_a   1.000
_cell.length_b   1.000
_cell.length_c   1.000
_cell.angle_alpha   90.00
_cell.angle_beta   90.00
_cell.angle_gamma   90.00
#
_symmetry.space_group_name_H-M   'P 1'
#
loop_
_entity.id
_entity.type
_entity.pdbx_description
1 polymer ?
#
loop_
_entity_poly.entity_id
_entity_poly.type
_entity_poly.pdbx_seq_one_letter_code
_entity_poly.pdbx_strand_id
1 'polypeptide(L)'
;MEPEPEREVSSISVGAYARPVRQNANFRRLWAAQIISEIGDWFYSLAIYSLLLQLTGHASSVALALVLQVIPQTLFGPLSGIV
;
A
#
# COMPACT_ATOMS: atom_id res chain seq x y z
N MET A 1 -23.03 -25.69 33.97
CA MET A 1 -22.67 -24.71 32.93
C MET A 1 -21.80 -25.48 31.95
N GLU A 2 -22.41 -26.01 30.90
CA GLU A 2 -21.66 -26.65 29.80
C GLU A 2 -20.90 -25.55 29.04
N PRO A 3 -19.60 -25.70 28.76
CA PRO A 3 -18.89 -24.75 27.92
C PRO A 3 -19.40 -24.86 26.48
N GLU A 4 -19.86 -23.74 25.92
CA GLU A 4 -20.27 -23.61 24.52
C GLU A 4 -19.13 -24.05 23.58
N PRO A 5 -19.42 -24.74 22.45
CA PRO A 5 -18.41 -25.19 21.52
C PRO A 5 -17.68 -23.99 20.90
N GLU A 6 -16.39 -23.91 21.15
CA GLU A 6 -15.49 -22.90 20.59
C GLU A 6 -15.61 -22.92 19.06
N ARG A 7 -16.07 -21.82 18.46
CA ARG A 7 -16.17 -21.69 16.99
C ARG A 7 -14.79 -21.90 16.40
N GLU A 8 -14.61 -22.98 15.66
CA GLU A 8 -13.39 -23.30 14.94
C GLU A 8 -13.08 -22.17 13.95
N VAL A 9 -12.10 -21.33 14.29
CA VAL A 9 -11.70 -20.20 13.47
C VAL A 9 -11.00 -20.76 12.23
N SER A 10 -11.74 -20.83 11.11
CA SER A 10 -11.21 -21.30 9.82
C SER A 10 -9.91 -20.56 9.48
N SER A 11 -8.78 -21.27 9.55
CA SER A 11 -7.47 -20.75 9.19
C SER A 11 -7.48 -20.37 7.70
N ILE A 12 -7.41 -19.08 7.38
CA ILE A 12 -7.36 -18.62 5.99
C ILE A 12 -6.03 -19.07 5.40
N SER A 13 -6.09 -20.05 4.48
CA SER A 13 -4.92 -20.53 3.75
C SER A 13 -4.50 -19.53 2.67
N VAL A 14 -3.19 -19.40 2.42
CA VAL A 14 -2.61 -18.59 1.33
C VAL A 14 -3.25 -18.94 -0.03
N GLY A 15 -3.64 -20.20 -0.22
CA GLY A 15 -4.34 -20.66 -1.43
C GLY A 15 -5.73 -20.06 -1.63
N ALA A 16 -6.38 -19.57 -0.58
CA ALA A 16 -7.65 -18.86 -0.67
C ALA A 16 -7.49 -17.47 -1.33
N TYR A 17 -6.37 -16.78 -1.09
CA TYR A 17 -6.07 -15.48 -1.72
C TYR A 17 -5.72 -15.58 -3.21
N ALA A 18 -5.20 -16.72 -3.66
CA ALA A 18 -4.94 -16.97 -5.07
C ALA A 18 -6.22 -17.23 -5.89
N ARG A 19 -7.32 -17.57 -5.22
CA ARG A 19 -8.59 -17.95 -5.86
C ARG A 19 -9.25 -16.77 -6.60
N PRO A 20 -9.38 -15.55 -6.04
CA PRO A 20 -9.90 -14.37 -6.75
C PRO A 20 -9.08 -13.97 -7.98
N VAL A 21 -7.74 -14.01 -7.88
CA VAL A 21 -6.83 -13.68 -9.00
C VAL A 21 -7.02 -14.64 -10.18
N ARG A 22 -7.29 -15.91 -9.90
CA ARG A 22 -7.49 -16.93 -10.94
C ARG A 22 -8.91 -16.91 -11.51
N GLN A 23 -9.93 -16.78 -10.67
CA GLN A 23 -11.33 -16.94 -11.07
C GLN A 23 -11.98 -15.68 -11.65
N ASN A 24 -11.47 -14.47 -11.33
CA ASN A 24 -12.07 -13.22 -11.79
C ASN A 24 -11.08 -12.42 -12.65
N ALA A 25 -11.37 -12.31 -13.95
CA ALA A 25 -10.53 -11.59 -14.90
C ALA A 25 -10.46 -10.08 -14.63
N ASN A 26 -11.55 -9.47 -14.14
CA ASN A 26 -11.57 -8.05 -13.79
C ASN A 26 -10.73 -7.78 -12.54
N PHE A 27 -10.85 -8.64 -11.52
CA PHE A 27 -10.00 -8.56 -10.33
C PHE A 27 -8.52 -8.70 -10.68
N ARG A 28 -8.17 -9.67 -11.53
CA ARG A 28 -6.78 -9.85 -11.99
C ARG A 28 -6.21 -8.63 -12.72
N ARG A 29 -7.02 -7.98 -13.57
CA ARG A 29 -6.61 -6.75 -14.27
C ARG A 29 -6.36 -5.61 -13.30
N LEU A 30 -7.28 -5.38 -12.35
CA LEU A 30 -7.10 -4.35 -11.32
C LEU A 30 -5.89 -4.65 -10.43
N TRP A 31 -5.69 -5.89 -10.03
CA TRP A 31 -4.54 -6.30 -9.23
C TRP A 31 -3.21 -6.09 -9.97
N ALA A 32 -3.14 -6.45 -11.25
CA ALA A 32 -1.96 -6.19 -12.07
C ALA A 32 -1.73 -4.68 -12.28
N ALA A 33 -2.80 -3.90 -12.49
CA ALA A 33 -2.71 -2.45 -12.58
C ALA A 33 -2.17 -1.84 -11.28
N GLN A 34 -2.65 -2.29 -10.12
CA GLN A 34 -2.14 -1.85 -8.81
C GLN A 34 -0.65 -2.13 -8.68
N ILE A 35 -0.18 -3.34 -9.03
CA ILE A 35 1.25 -3.67 -8.95
C ILE A 35 2.08 -2.72 -9.82
N ILE A 36 1.64 -2.45 -11.05
CA ILE A 36 2.34 -1.54 -11.96
C ILE A 36 2.34 -0.12 -11.40
N SER A 37 1.22 0.34 -10.84
CA SER A 37 1.11 1.65 -10.20
C SER A 37 2.08 1.79 -9.03
N GLU A 38 2.10 0.81 -8.12
CA GLU A 38 3.03 0.82 -6.98
C GLU A 38 4.48 0.89 -7.47
N ILE A 39 4.87 0.08 -8.46
CA ILE A 39 6.21 0.12 -9.05
C ILE A 39 6.52 1.51 -9.61
N GLY A 40 5.55 2.14 -10.28
CA GLY A 40 5.65 3.51 -10.78
C GLY A 40 5.89 4.52 -9.65
N ASP A 41 5.17 4.40 -8.55
CA ASP A 41 5.28 5.28 -7.39
C ASP A 41 6.64 5.15 -6.69
N TRP A 42 7.16 3.92 -6.55
CA TRP A 42 8.52 3.67 -6.04
C TRP A 42 9.58 4.29 -6.94
N PHE A 43 9.44 4.12 -8.27
CA PHE A 43 10.37 4.69 -9.23
C PHE A 43 10.33 6.23 -9.24
N TYR A 44 9.13 6.82 -9.23
CA TYR A 44 8.93 8.26 -9.12
C TYR A 44 9.61 8.82 -7.86
N SER A 45 9.41 8.18 -6.71
CA SER A 45 10.02 8.60 -5.45
C SER A 45 11.55 8.58 -5.53
N LEU A 46 12.13 7.50 -6.08
CA LEU A 46 13.58 7.42 -6.29
C LEU A 46 14.10 8.51 -7.24
N ALA A 47 13.38 8.77 -8.33
CA ALA A 47 13.75 9.80 -9.29
C ALA A 47 13.73 11.21 -8.66
N ILE A 48 12.69 11.54 -7.91
CA ILE A 48 12.58 12.83 -7.21
C ILE A 48 13.64 12.99 -6.14
N TYR A 49 13.89 11.97 -5.30
CA TYR A 49 14.90 12.08 -4.24
C TYR A 49 16.31 12.20 -4.78
N SER A 50 16.65 11.43 -5.81
CA SER A 50 17.96 11.51 -6.45
C SER A 50 18.16 12.86 -7.16
N LEU A 51 17.12 13.38 -7.83
CA LEU A 51 17.17 14.71 -8.45
C LEU A 51 17.30 15.82 -7.41
N LEU A 52 16.52 15.75 -6.33
CA LEU A 52 16.56 16.75 -5.26
C LEU A 52 17.92 16.77 -4.57
N LEU A 53 18.52 15.60 -4.35
CA LEU A 53 19.86 15.50 -3.79
C LEU A 53 20.92 16.06 -4.76
N GLN A 54 20.79 15.80 -6.07
CA GLN A 54 21.71 16.35 -7.07
C GLN A 54 21.62 17.88 -7.18
N LEU A 55 20.40 18.44 -7.12
CA LEU A 55 20.18 19.88 -7.26
C LEU A 55 20.52 20.65 -5.99
N THR A 56 20.12 20.14 -4.83
CA THR A 56 20.33 20.86 -3.56
C THR A 56 21.65 20.50 -2.90
N GLY A 57 22.22 19.32 -3.14
CA GLY A 57 23.42 18.81 -2.47
C GLY A 57 23.22 18.42 -1.00
N HIS A 58 22.01 18.60 -0.45
CA HIS A 58 21.75 18.42 0.98
C HIS A 58 20.71 17.32 1.23
N ALA A 59 21.05 16.35 2.09
CA ALA A 59 20.14 15.29 2.50
C ALA A 59 18.91 15.80 3.28
N SER A 60 19.01 16.98 3.91
CA SER A 60 17.90 17.63 4.61
C SER A 60 16.74 18.01 3.68
N SER A 61 17.02 18.36 2.43
CA SER A 61 15.98 18.66 1.43
C SER A 61 15.13 17.42 1.13
N VAL A 62 15.77 16.25 1.01
CA VAL A 62 15.09 14.96 0.79
C VAL A 62 14.23 14.58 2.00
N ALA A 63 14.76 14.76 3.21
CA ALA A 63 14.01 14.52 4.44
C ALA A 63 12.78 15.44 4.55
N LEU A 64 12.90 16.72 4.20
CA LEU A 64 11.78 17.66 4.22
C LEU A 64 10.72 17.30 3.17
N ALA A 65 11.13 16.92 1.96
CA ALA A 65 10.21 16.45 0.93
C ALA A 65 9.42 15.21 1.37
N LEU A 66 10.09 14.24 2.01
CA LEU A 66 9.44 13.07 2.60
C LEU A 66 8.38 13.45 3.64
N VAL A 67 8.72 14.36 4.57
CA VAL A 67 7.77 14.83 5.59
C VAL A 67 6.56 15.49 4.95
N LEU A 68 6.78 16.38 3.97
CA LEU A 68 5.71 17.06 3.25
C LEU A 68 4.81 16.07 2.49
N GLN A 69 5.35 14.98 1.96
CA GLN A 69 4.59 13.94 1.29
C GLN A 69 3.68 13.14 2.24
N VAL A 70 4.10 12.91 3.48
CA VAL A 70 3.38 12.07 4.46
C VAL A 70 2.29 12.85 5.21
N ILE A 71 2.44 14.17 5.37
CA ILE A 71 1.47 15.01 6.08
C ILE A 71 0.03 14.84 5.56
N PRO A 72 -0.25 14.97 4.25
CA PRO A 72 -1.61 14.79 3.73
C PRO A 72 -2.17 13.42 4.07
N GLN A 73 -1.39 12.36 3.88
CA GLN A 73 -1.77 10.98 4.16
C GLN A 73 -2.17 10.78 5.62
N THR A 74 -1.41 11.39 6.53
CA THR A 74 -1.61 11.26 7.97
C THR A 74 -2.87 12.01 8.42
N LEU A 75 -3.14 13.17 7.83
CA LEU A 75 -4.31 13.99 8.18
C LEU A 75 -5.60 13.41 7.60
N PHE A 76 -5.56 12.95 6.34
CA PHE A 76 -6.75 12.44 5.65
C PHE A 76 -6.95 10.93 5.79
N GLY A 77 -5.94 10.18 6.22
CA GLY A 77 -5.99 8.74 6.46
C GLY A 77 -7.17 8.31 7.35
N PRO A 78 -7.38 8.94 8.53
CA PRO A 78 -8.51 8.61 9.40
C PRO A 78 -9.89 8.85 8.76
N LEU A 79 -9.98 9.79 7.81
CA LEU A 79 -11.24 10.11 7.13
C LEU A 79 -11.59 9.08 6.04
N SER A 80 -10.62 8.32 5.55
CA SER A 80 -10.82 7.38 4.43
C SER A 80 -11.71 6.18 4.78
N GLY A 81 -11.89 5.85 6.07
CA GLY A 81 -12.77 4.76 6.52
C GLY A 81 -14.20 5.18 6.85
N ILE A 82 -14.55 6.46 6.69
CA ILE A 82 -15.88 6.99 7.04
C ILE A 82 -16.90 6.80 5.91
N VAL A 83 -16.45 6.45 4.70
CA VAL A 83 -17.29 6.27 3.49
C VAL A 83 -17.18 4.87 2.90
#